data_AF-A0AA43C8Z9-F1
#
_entry.id   AF-A0AA43C8Z9-F1
#
_cell.length_a   1.000
_cell.length_b   1.000
_cell.length_c   1.000
_cell.angle_alpha   90.00
_cell.angle_beta   90.00
_cell.angle_gamma   90.00
#
_symmetry.space_group_name_H-M   'P 1'
#
loop_
_entity.id
_entity.type
_entity.pdbx_description
1 polymer ?
#
loop_
_entity_poly.entity_id
_entity_poly.type
_entity_poly.pdbx_seq_one_letter_code
_entity_poly.pdbx_strand_id
1 'polypeptide(L)'
;MNKRVSVTILNKYKKLALSFLLLATLAITTACSGGGSSYPSASVDNPLTGVFVDAPVEGLNYQTETMSGITDENGTFKYHEGETVTFMIGDLMLGSAPGSDIMTPIDLVPGAVDETDPTVTNICRLLQSLDWDGDPANGIMITDTMRSEISGRMIDFTKDVSTFNDYDVQAFLDTMNMLGGFQNGENRGLMTPLDARYNFQQTLMNHMEYMHSINPSWTPPQPGNKMSGMSQDTSGSPVYGQDGGHKN
;
A
#
# COMPACT_ATOMS: atom_id res chain seq x y z
N MET A 1 0.20 29.92 -42.64
CA MET A 1 1.29 28.99 -42.26
C MET A 1 1.11 28.65 -40.78
N ASN A 2 -0.01 28.03 -40.38
CA ASN A 2 -0.43 26.63 -40.56
C ASN A 2 0.20 25.69 -39.53
N LYS A 3 -0.31 25.75 -38.29
CA LYS A 3 -0.97 24.66 -37.53
C LYS A 3 -0.54 23.19 -37.84
N ARG A 4 0.75 22.91 -38.02
CA ARG A 4 1.23 21.57 -38.44
C ARG A 4 2.23 20.89 -37.51
N VAL A 5 2.33 21.32 -36.24
CA VAL A 5 3.23 20.65 -35.28
C VAL A 5 2.49 20.03 -34.08
N SER A 6 1.23 20.40 -33.81
CA SER A 6 0.47 19.86 -32.66
C SER A 6 -0.26 18.52 -32.90
N VAL A 7 -0.01 17.81 -34.01
CA VAL A 7 -0.77 16.57 -34.34
C VAL A 7 0.06 15.28 -34.20
N THR A 8 1.35 15.37 -33.89
CA THR A 8 2.22 14.17 -33.83
C THR A 8 2.07 13.37 -32.52
N ILE A 9 1.57 13.96 -31.43
CA ILE A 9 1.44 13.27 -30.12
C ILE A 9 0.11 12.49 -30.00
N LEU A 10 -0.91 12.80 -30.82
CA LEU A 10 -2.22 12.15 -30.78
C LEU A 10 -2.34 10.82 -31.55
N ASN A 11 -1.24 10.30 -32.10
CA ASN A 11 -1.25 9.08 -32.93
C ASN A 11 -0.73 7.80 -32.23
N LYS A 12 -0.40 7.83 -30.93
CA LYS A 12 -0.04 6.59 -30.19
C LYS A 12 -1.22 5.84 -29.57
N TYR A 13 -2.40 6.46 -29.42
CA TYR A 13 -3.58 5.82 -28.82
C TYR A 13 -4.65 5.36 -29.83
N LYS A 14 -4.38 5.47 -31.14
CA LYS A 14 -5.29 5.00 -32.21
C LYS A 14 -5.10 3.53 -32.62
N LYS A 15 -4.27 2.77 -31.89
CA LYS A 15 -4.12 1.32 -32.10
C LYS A 15 -5.12 0.47 -31.30
N LEU A 16 -6.12 1.09 -30.69
CA LEU A 16 -7.34 0.43 -30.21
C LEU A 16 -8.50 0.73 -31.17
N ALA A 17 -8.56 0.00 -32.29
CA ALA A 17 -9.78 -0.28 -33.04
C ALA A 17 -9.39 -0.94 -34.38
N LEU A 18 -9.52 -2.27 -34.47
CA LEU A 18 -10.01 -3.03 -35.62
C LEU A 18 -9.53 -4.48 -35.51
N SER A 19 -10.38 -5.36 -34.99
CA SER A 19 -10.47 -6.72 -35.53
C SER A 19 -11.84 -7.29 -35.20
N PHE A 20 -12.82 -6.91 -36.02
CA PHE A 20 -14.10 -7.59 -36.16
C PHE A 20 -14.16 -8.06 -37.61
N LEU A 21 -13.93 -9.35 -37.85
CA LEU A 21 -14.30 -9.97 -39.12
C LEU A 21 -14.60 -11.47 -38.92
N LEU A 22 -15.90 -11.74 -38.82
CA LEU A 22 -16.63 -12.77 -39.56
C LEU A 22 -15.95 -14.15 -39.75
N LEU A 23 -16.43 -15.15 -39.02
CA LEU A 23 -16.51 -16.51 -39.56
C LEU A 23 -17.80 -17.18 -39.06
N ALA A 24 -18.76 -17.30 -39.99
CA ALA A 24 -19.97 -18.07 -39.82
C ALA A 24 -19.69 -19.53 -40.24
N THR A 25 -19.91 -20.48 -39.34
CA THR A 25 -20.31 -21.85 -39.73
C THR A 25 -21.29 -22.44 -38.72
N LEU A 26 -22.43 -22.83 -39.30
CA LEU A 26 -23.55 -23.56 -38.75
C LEU A 26 -23.17 -25.03 -38.52
N ALA A 27 -23.38 -25.55 -37.32
CA ALA A 27 -23.48 -27.00 -37.09
C ALA A 27 -24.54 -27.27 -36.01
N ILE A 28 -25.63 -27.89 -36.44
CA ILE A 28 -26.73 -28.39 -35.62
C ILE A 28 -26.28 -29.75 -35.08
N THR A 29 -26.09 -29.89 -33.76
CA THR A 29 -26.10 -31.23 -33.13
C THR A 29 -26.73 -31.21 -31.74
N THR A 30 -27.87 -31.92 -31.67
CA THR A 30 -28.32 -32.81 -30.58
C THR A 30 -28.49 -32.24 -29.18
N ALA A 31 -29.76 -31.98 -28.85
CA ALA A 31 -30.27 -32.08 -27.49
C ALA A 31 -30.03 -33.50 -26.94
N CYS A 32 -29.31 -33.59 -25.84
CA CYS A 32 -29.31 -34.77 -24.97
C CYS A 32 -29.70 -34.29 -23.56
N SER A 33 -30.92 -34.65 -23.17
CA SER A 33 -31.42 -34.56 -21.81
C SER A 33 -30.74 -35.64 -20.95
N GLY A 34 -29.74 -35.26 -20.15
CA GLY A 34 -29.10 -36.10 -19.15
C GLY A 34 -29.48 -35.65 -17.74
N GLY A 35 -29.98 -36.58 -16.93
CA GLY A 35 -30.68 -36.34 -15.67
C GLY A 35 -29.88 -35.59 -14.59
N GLY A 36 -30.61 -34.76 -13.84
CA GLY A 36 -30.15 -34.10 -12.64
C GLY A 36 -29.76 -35.11 -11.56
N SER A 37 -28.47 -35.16 -11.27
CA SER A 37 -27.96 -35.53 -9.95
C SER A 37 -27.64 -34.22 -9.25
N SER A 38 -28.49 -33.85 -8.30
CA SER A 38 -28.23 -32.74 -7.39
C SER A 38 -27.08 -33.14 -6.46
N TYR A 39 -25.86 -32.99 -6.95
CA TYR A 39 -24.71 -32.79 -6.08
C TYR A 39 -24.97 -31.48 -5.33
N PRO A 40 -24.71 -31.39 -4.02
CA PRO A 40 -24.63 -30.08 -3.40
C PRO A 40 -23.58 -29.31 -4.20
N SER A 41 -24.01 -28.27 -4.89
CA SER A 41 -23.09 -27.29 -5.44
C SER A 41 -22.35 -26.75 -4.24
N ALA A 42 -21.13 -27.22 -4.00
CA ALA A 42 -20.20 -26.49 -3.17
C ALA A 42 -20.24 -25.07 -3.74
N SER A 43 -20.70 -24.11 -2.94
CA SER A 43 -20.47 -22.71 -3.24
C SER A 43 -18.97 -22.64 -3.52
N VAL A 44 -18.61 -22.35 -4.76
CA VAL A 44 -17.22 -22.04 -5.08
C VAL A 44 -16.97 -20.73 -4.34
N ASP A 45 -16.39 -20.86 -3.16
CA ASP A 45 -15.90 -19.73 -2.39
C ASP A 45 -14.79 -19.13 -3.25
N ASN A 46 -15.11 -18.06 -3.96
CA ASN A 46 -14.16 -17.40 -4.83
C ASN A 46 -13.36 -16.44 -3.95
N PRO A 47 -12.02 -16.43 -4.06
CA PRO A 47 -11.21 -15.53 -3.27
C PRO A 47 -11.61 -14.08 -3.57
N LEU A 48 -11.83 -13.32 -2.50
CA LEU A 48 -11.97 -11.88 -2.51
C LEU A 48 -10.63 -11.22 -2.78
N THR A 49 -10.68 -9.94 -3.12
CA THR A 49 -9.50 -9.15 -3.46
C THR A 49 -9.47 -7.91 -2.60
N GLY A 50 -8.37 -7.72 -1.86
CA GLY A 50 -8.13 -6.52 -1.09
C GLY A 50 -6.89 -5.79 -1.58
N VAL A 51 -6.70 -4.57 -1.10
CA VAL A 51 -5.50 -3.77 -1.36
C VAL A 51 -4.90 -3.29 -0.03
N PHE A 52 -3.59 -3.46 0.14
CA PHE A 52 -2.87 -2.91 1.28
C PHE A 52 -2.33 -1.51 0.96
N VAL A 53 -2.60 -0.53 1.83
CA VAL A 53 -2.39 0.89 1.55
C VAL A 53 -1.61 1.61 2.67
N ASP A 54 -0.39 2.03 2.33
CA ASP A 54 0.43 3.11 2.89
C ASP A 54 1.03 3.91 1.70
N ALA A 55 0.16 4.26 0.75
CA ALA A 55 0.33 4.13 -0.71
C ALA A 55 0.25 2.65 -1.15
N PRO A 56 -0.07 2.31 -2.41
CA PRO A 56 -0.05 0.92 -2.85
C PRO A 56 1.31 0.28 -2.53
N VAL A 57 1.31 -0.77 -1.70
CA VAL A 57 2.56 -1.40 -1.26
C VAL A 57 2.80 -2.68 -2.05
N GLU A 58 3.74 -2.65 -2.98
CA GLU A 58 4.24 -3.82 -3.69
C GLU A 58 5.25 -4.57 -2.82
N GLY A 59 5.16 -5.90 -2.83
CA GLY A 59 6.22 -6.73 -2.26
C GLY A 59 6.03 -7.14 -0.81
N LEU A 60 4.85 -6.97 -0.21
CA LEU A 60 4.53 -7.54 1.10
C LEU A 60 4.17 -9.02 0.96
N ASN A 61 4.79 -9.86 1.77
CA ASN A 61 4.33 -11.23 1.97
C ASN A 61 2.99 -11.19 2.71
N TYR A 62 2.00 -11.95 2.26
CA TYR A 62 0.75 -12.14 2.98
C TYR A 62 0.41 -13.62 3.14
N GLN A 63 -0.26 -13.95 4.24
CA GLN A 63 -0.75 -15.28 4.53
C GLN A 63 -2.13 -15.23 5.19
N THR A 64 -3.02 -16.12 4.76
CA THR A 64 -4.29 -16.45 5.40
C THR A 64 -4.29 -17.92 5.81
N GLU A 65 -5.39 -18.39 6.37
CA GLU A 65 -5.59 -19.80 6.69
C GLU A 65 -5.48 -20.72 5.45
N THR A 66 -5.84 -20.23 4.26
CA THR A 66 -5.88 -21.02 3.03
C THR A 66 -5.01 -20.49 1.89
N MET A 67 -4.53 -19.25 1.99
CA MET A 67 -3.80 -18.57 0.92
C MET A 67 -2.47 -17.98 1.40
N SER A 68 -1.55 -17.76 0.47
CA SER A 68 -0.35 -16.97 0.71
C SER A 68 0.15 -16.38 -0.60
N GLY A 69 0.81 -15.23 -0.55
CA GLY A 69 1.38 -14.60 -1.74
C GLY A 69 2.22 -13.39 -1.42
N ILE A 70 2.46 -12.59 -2.46
CA ILE A 70 3.12 -11.29 -2.37
C ILE A 70 2.19 -10.25 -3.00
N THR A 71 2.05 -9.07 -2.40
CA THR A 71 1.26 -7.97 -2.97
C THR A 71 1.87 -7.49 -4.28
N ASP A 72 1.02 -7.22 -5.27
CA ASP A 72 1.44 -6.71 -6.58
C ASP A 72 1.68 -5.19 -6.58
N GLU A 73 2.01 -4.61 -7.76
CA GLU A 73 2.26 -3.16 -7.95
C GLU A 73 1.10 -2.26 -7.47
N ASN A 74 -0.12 -2.81 -7.39
CA ASN A 74 -1.29 -2.09 -6.91
C ASN A 74 -1.58 -2.36 -5.42
N GLY A 75 -0.70 -3.07 -4.71
CA GLY A 75 -0.89 -3.50 -3.33
C GLY A 75 -1.88 -4.65 -3.15
N THR A 76 -2.23 -5.36 -4.23
CA THR A 76 -3.35 -6.31 -4.23
C THR A 76 -3.00 -7.62 -3.54
N PHE A 77 -3.91 -8.15 -2.71
CA PHE A 77 -3.83 -9.48 -2.11
C PHE A 77 -5.17 -10.24 -2.25
N LYS A 78 -5.16 -11.54 -1.95
CA LYS A 78 -6.33 -12.43 -2.01
C LYS A 78 -6.63 -13.04 -0.65
N TYR A 79 -7.90 -13.21 -0.33
CA TYR A 79 -8.38 -13.78 0.92
C TYR A 79 -9.80 -14.34 0.74
N HIS A 80 -10.26 -15.23 1.63
CA HIS A 80 -11.68 -15.62 1.69
C HIS A 80 -12.43 -14.84 2.78
N GLU A 81 -13.76 -14.72 2.65
CA GLU A 81 -14.58 -14.01 3.62
C GLU A 81 -14.42 -14.61 5.02
N GLY A 82 -14.12 -13.76 6.00
CA GLY A 82 -13.93 -14.17 7.40
C GLY A 82 -12.52 -14.67 7.75
N GLU A 83 -11.62 -14.80 6.78
CA GLU A 83 -10.21 -15.12 7.03
C GLU A 83 -9.45 -13.96 7.66
N THR A 84 -8.39 -14.28 8.40
CA THR A 84 -7.43 -13.30 8.91
C THR A 84 -6.24 -13.23 7.96
N VAL A 85 -5.88 -12.01 7.55
CA VAL A 85 -4.71 -11.77 6.70
C VAL A 85 -3.58 -11.27 7.58
N THR A 86 -2.43 -11.95 7.51
CA THR A 86 -1.18 -11.53 8.14
C THR A 86 -0.27 -10.94 7.07
N PHE A 87 0.27 -9.73 7.31
CA PHE A 87 1.22 -9.08 6.42
C PHE A 87 2.62 -9.08 7.01
N MET A 88 3.61 -9.34 6.16
CA MET A 88 5.02 -9.47 6.51
C MET A 88 5.93 -8.86 5.42
N ILE A 89 7.16 -8.52 5.79
CA ILE A 89 8.26 -8.27 4.86
C ILE A 89 9.27 -9.41 5.03
N GLY A 90 9.36 -10.32 4.07
CA GLY A 90 10.08 -11.57 4.31
C GLY A 90 9.39 -12.36 5.42
N ASP A 91 10.08 -12.57 6.54
CA ASP A 91 9.52 -13.15 7.77
C ASP A 91 9.19 -12.13 8.88
N LEU A 92 9.46 -10.83 8.66
CA LEU A 92 9.16 -9.78 9.62
C LEU A 92 7.66 -9.47 9.61
N MET A 93 6.95 -9.88 10.65
CA MET A 93 5.52 -9.63 10.81
C MET A 93 5.23 -8.15 11.09
N LEU A 94 4.37 -7.55 10.27
CA LEU A 94 3.84 -6.20 10.49
C LEU A 94 2.59 -6.23 11.38
N GLY A 95 1.74 -7.24 11.18
CA GLY A 95 0.54 -7.50 11.97
C GLY A 95 -0.49 -8.30 11.19
N SER A 96 -1.66 -8.48 11.78
CA SER A 96 -2.74 -9.26 11.20
C SER A 96 -4.12 -8.73 11.59
N ALA A 97 -5.08 -8.88 10.69
CA ALA A 97 -6.47 -8.46 10.90
C ALA A 97 -7.42 -9.23 9.97
N PRO A 98 -8.74 -9.23 10.24
CA PRO A 98 -9.72 -9.77 9.30
C PRO A 98 -9.58 -9.13 7.92
N GLY A 99 -9.60 -9.96 6.87
CA GLY A 99 -9.47 -9.50 5.50
C GLY A 99 -10.57 -8.50 5.11
N SER A 100 -10.18 -7.48 4.33
CA SER A 100 -11.08 -6.44 3.83
C SER A 100 -10.65 -5.97 2.45
N ASP A 101 -11.53 -5.27 1.73
CA ASP A 101 -11.25 -4.68 0.42
C ASP A 101 -10.10 -3.68 0.48
N ILE A 102 -9.93 -3.01 1.62
CA ILE A 102 -8.84 -2.08 1.90
C ILE A 102 -8.30 -2.38 3.28
N MET A 103 -6.99 -2.59 3.37
CA MET A 103 -6.28 -2.76 4.62
C MET A 103 -5.14 -1.74 4.67
N THR A 104 -4.86 -1.24 5.86
CA THR A 104 -3.86 -0.21 6.12
C THR A 104 -3.02 -0.59 7.35
N PRO A 105 -1.88 0.07 7.59
CA PRO A 105 -1.14 -0.09 8.85
C PRO A 105 -1.97 0.11 10.12
N ILE A 106 -3.04 0.92 10.08
CA ILE A 106 -3.96 1.11 11.23
C ILE A 106 -4.66 -0.21 11.56
N ASP A 107 -5.15 -0.92 10.54
CA ASP A 107 -5.93 -2.15 10.71
C ASP A 107 -5.10 -3.28 11.34
N LEU A 108 -3.79 -3.27 11.10
CA LEU A 108 -2.84 -4.27 11.63
C LEU A 108 -2.59 -4.14 13.14
N VAL A 109 -2.92 -3.00 13.74
CA VAL A 109 -2.62 -2.69 15.14
C VAL A 109 -3.92 -2.68 15.96
N PRO A 110 -4.14 -3.69 16.82
CA PRO A 110 -5.36 -3.77 17.62
C PRO A 110 -5.59 -2.52 18.48
N GLY A 111 -6.70 -1.83 18.24
CA GLY A 111 -7.10 -0.65 19.00
C GLY A 111 -6.51 0.67 18.50
N ALA A 112 -5.67 0.66 17.47
CA ALA A 112 -5.26 1.90 16.81
C ALA A 112 -6.46 2.58 16.14
N VAL A 113 -6.56 3.90 16.30
CA VAL A 113 -7.66 4.71 15.73
C VAL A 113 -7.21 5.46 14.48
N ASP A 114 -5.94 5.88 14.47
CA ASP A 114 -5.32 6.68 13.43
C ASP A 114 -3.79 6.48 13.40
N GLU A 115 -3.12 7.19 12.49
CA GLU A 115 -1.68 7.12 12.27
C GLU A 115 -0.83 7.65 13.43
N THR A 116 -1.42 8.31 14.42
CA THR A 116 -0.67 8.84 15.56
C THR A 116 -0.29 7.77 16.57
N ASP A 117 -0.90 6.58 16.48
CA ASP A 117 -0.47 5.40 17.24
C ASP A 117 1.03 5.11 16.98
N PRO A 118 1.84 4.92 18.04
CA PRO A 118 3.28 4.67 17.90
C PRO A 118 3.64 3.48 17.01
N THR A 119 2.89 2.38 17.10
CA THR A 119 3.15 1.16 16.34
C THR A 119 2.82 1.38 14.88
N VAL A 120 1.66 2.00 14.58
CA VAL A 120 1.27 2.37 13.22
C VAL A 120 2.32 3.30 12.61
N THR A 121 2.75 4.32 13.35
CA THR A 121 3.80 5.25 12.92
C THR A 121 5.09 4.49 12.55
N ASN A 122 5.52 3.54 13.37
CA ASN A 122 6.77 2.80 13.14
C ASN A 122 6.66 1.85 11.93
N ILE A 123 5.50 1.21 11.73
CA ILE A 123 5.23 0.41 10.53
C ILE A 123 5.35 1.31 9.29
N CYS A 124 4.65 2.46 9.26
CA CYS A 124 4.71 3.39 8.13
C CYS A 124 6.13 3.89 7.86
N ARG A 125 6.87 4.25 8.92
CA ARG A 125 8.25 4.70 8.79
C ARG A 125 9.12 3.65 8.10
N LEU A 126 9.01 2.38 8.48
CA LEU A 126 9.80 1.33 7.86
C LEU A 126 9.38 1.10 6.40
N LEU A 127 8.08 0.96 6.13
CA LEU A 127 7.56 0.75 4.77
C LEU A 127 8.02 1.83 3.81
N GLN A 128 7.80 3.09 4.16
CA GLN A 128 8.15 4.23 3.30
C GLN A 128 9.67 4.43 3.17
N SER A 129 10.48 3.95 4.13
CA SER A 129 11.94 3.96 4.00
C SER A 129 12.46 2.90 3.03
N LEU A 130 11.69 1.83 2.85
CA LEU A 130 12.05 0.70 2.00
C LEU A 130 11.60 0.86 0.55
N ASP A 131 10.81 1.88 0.26
CA ASP A 131 10.45 2.18 -1.11
C ASP A 131 11.70 2.29 -1.99
N TRP A 132 11.74 1.58 -3.11
CA TRP A 132 12.95 1.43 -3.92
C TRP A 132 13.42 2.74 -4.53
N ASP A 133 12.50 3.59 -4.99
CA ASP A 133 12.81 4.88 -5.61
C ASP A 133 12.70 6.07 -4.65
N GLY A 134 12.07 5.91 -3.50
CA GLY A 134 12.06 6.87 -2.39
C GLY A 134 11.05 7.97 -2.52
N ASP A 135 10.10 7.77 -3.41
CA ASP A 135 8.95 8.61 -3.57
C ASP A 135 7.69 7.82 -3.20
N PRO A 136 7.38 7.69 -1.89
CA PRO A 136 6.22 6.93 -1.44
C PRO A 136 4.89 7.50 -1.97
N ALA A 137 4.87 8.70 -2.55
CA ALA A 137 3.67 9.26 -3.18
C ALA A 137 3.29 8.56 -4.50
N ASN A 138 4.22 7.83 -5.13
CA ASN A 138 3.99 7.11 -6.38
C ASN A 138 3.71 5.60 -6.20
N GLY A 139 3.77 5.12 -4.95
CA GLY A 139 3.73 3.71 -4.59
C GLY A 139 4.88 3.39 -3.62
N ILE A 140 4.84 2.22 -3.00
CA ILE A 140 5.98 1.70 -2.22
C ILE A 140 6.40 0.38 -2.85
N MET A 141 7.61 0.33 -3.39
CA MET A 141 8.17 -0.90 -3.95
C MET A 141 9.19 -1.53 -3.01
N ILE A 142 8.81 -2.64 -2.36
CA ILE A 142 9.75 -3.44 -1.57
C ILE A 142 10.33 -4.53 -2.46
N THR A 143 11.66 -4.57 -2.60
CA THR A 143 12.35 -5.52 -3.48
C THR A 143 12.57 -6.89 -2.83
N ASP A 144 12.86 -7.93 -3.63
CA ASP A 144 13.26 -9.24 -3.13
C ASP A 144 14.50 -9.17 -2.23
N THR A 145 15.46 -8.31 -2.57
CA THR A 145 16.66 -8.09 -1.77
C THR A 145 16.29 -7.57 -0.38
N MET A 146 15.40 -6.58 -0.28
CA MET A 146 14.95 -6.05 1.01
C MET A 146 14.23 -7.11 1.86
N ARG A 147 13.34 -7.91 1.24
CA ARG A 147 12.67 -9.04 1.92
C ARG A 147 13.66 -10.07 2.45
N SER A 148 14.68 -10.41 1.66
CA SER A 148 15.70 -11.38 2.06
C SER A 148 16.57 -10.84 3.19
N GLU A 149 17.00 -9.58 3.11
CA GLU A 149 17.95 -8.99 4.07
C GLU A 149 17.31 -8.62 5.41
N ILE A 150 16.01 -8.35 5.44
CA ILE A 150 15.29 -8.07 6.68
C ILE A 150 14.96 -9.36 7.44
N SER A 151 14.93 -10.50 6.75
CA SER A 151 14.49 -11.77 7.33
C SER A 151 15.41 -12.20 8.48
N GLY A 152 14.83 -12.61 9.59
CA GLY A 152 15.54 -12.99 10.81
C GLY A 152 16.03 -11.81 11.68
N ARG A 153 15.75 -10.56 11.30
CA ARG A 153 16.02 -9.38 12.14
C ARG A 153 14.85 -9.16 13.11
N MET A 154 15.17 -8.79 14.34
CA MET A 154 14.17 -8.50 15.38
C MET A 154 13.84 -7.01 15.39
N ILE A 155 12.96 -6.58 14.49
CA ILE A 155 12.43 -5.20 14.48
C ILE A 155 11.16 -5.17 15.34
N ASP A 156 11.17 -4.37 16.40
CA ASP A 156 10.05 -4.22 17.33
C ASP A 156 9.30 -2.91 17.08
N PHE A 157 8.18 -3.00 16.38
CA PHE A 157 7.33 -1.84 16.05
C PHE A 157 6.66 -1.22 17.28
N THR A 158 6.59 -1.92 18.42
CA THR A 158 5.90 -1.43 19.63
C THR A 158 6.74 -0.44 20.45
N LYS A 159 8.00 -0.23 20.08
CA LYS A 159 8.89 0.75 20.71
C LYS A 159 8.37 2.17 20.58
N ASP A 160 8.72 3.01 21.55
CA ASP A 160 8.48 4.44 21.46
C ASP A 160 9.07 5.00 20.16
N VAL A 161 8.32 5.87 19.49
CA VAL A 161 8.67 6.48 18.20
C VAL A 161 10.08 7.10 18.19
N SER A 162 10.48 7.71 19.31
CA SER A 162 11.81 8.33 19.48
C SER A 162 12.95 7.33 19.58
N THR A 163 12.67 6.07 19.89
CA THR A 163 13.66 5.00 20.09
C THR A 163 13.59 3.89 19.06
N PHE A 164 12.58 3.90 18.18
CA PHE A 164 12.39 2.88 17.15
C PHE A 164 13.55 2.79 16.14
N ASN A 165 14.26 3.90 15.86
CA ASN A 165 15.48 3.87 15.05
C ASN A 165 16.67 3.32 15.87
N ASP A 166 16.55 2.09 16.33
CA ASP A 166 17.55 1.42 17.16
C ASP A 166 18.67 0.78 16.31
N TYR A 167 19.48 -0.05 16.96
CA TYR A 167 20.59 -0.74 16.29
C TYR A 167 20.13 -1.69 15.18
N ASP A 168 19.03 -2.43 15.36
CA ASP A 168 18.58 -3.45 14.40
C ASP A 168 18.03 -2.79 13.13
N VAL A 169 17.24 -1.71 13.30
CA VAL A 169 16.73 -0.90 12.18
C VAL A 169 17.86 -0.19 11.44
N GLN A 170 18.80 0.43 12.16
CA GLN A 170 19.96 1.10 11.54
C GLN A 170 20.84 0.10 10.79
N ALA A 171 21.18 -1.02 11.42
CA ALA A 171 22.02 -2.05 10.80
C ALA A 171 21.39 -2.63 9.54
N PHE A 172 20.06 -2.73 9.49
CA PHE A 172 19.35 -3.16 8.29
C PHE A 172 19.48 -2.15 7.15
N LEU A 173 19.16 -0.88 7.41
CA LEU A 173 19.25 0.17 6.40
C LEU A 173 20.68 0.40 5.92
N ASP A 174 21.67 0.34 6.83
CA ASP A 174 23.09 0.38 6.48
C ASP A 174 23.49 -0.80 5.57
N THR A 175 22.96 -1.99 5.83
CA THR A 175 23.17 -3.15 4.95
C THR A 175 22.62 -2.90 3.55
N MET A 176 21.39 -2.38 3.46
CA MET A 176 20.77 -2.04 2.18
C MET A 176 21.54 -0.97 1.42
N ASN A 177 22.04 0.05 2.12
CA ASN A 177 22.89 1.10 1.56
C ASN A 177 24.20 0.52 0.99
N MET A 178 24.87 -0.37 1.73
CA MET A 178 26.10 -1.03 1.27
C MET A 178 25.87 -1.93 0.05
N LEU A 179 24.71 -2.57 -0.05
CA LEU A 179 24.34 -3.42 -1.17
C LEU A 179 23.86 -2.64 -2.40
N GLY A 180 23.65 -1.32 -2.29
CA GLY A 180 23.04 -0.52 -3.35
C GLY A 180 21.59 -0.92 -3.62
N GLY A 181 20.85 -1.27 -2.56
CA GLY A 181 19.49 -1.81 -2.66
C GLY A 181 18.43 -0.80 -3.11
N PHE A 182 18.74 0.49 -3.09
CA PHE A 182 17.86 1.56 -3.54
C PHE A 182 18.20 2.01 -4.96
N GLN A 183 17.25 2.70 -5.60
CA GLN A 183 17.44 3.25 -6.94
C GLN A 183 18.73 4.08 -7.01
N ASN A 184 19.50 3.88 -8.07
CA ASN A 184 20.81 4.52 -8.30
C ASN A 184 21.85 4.30 -7.18
N GLY A 185 21.65 3.34 -6.26
CA GLY A 185 22.54 3.09 -5.14
C GLY A 185 22.54 4.22 -4.10
N GLU A 186 21.44 4.97 -3.98
CA GLU A 186 21.30 6.01 -2.97
C GLU A 186 21.31 5.44 -1.55
N ASN A 187 21.84 6.23 -0.61
CA ASN A 187 21.81 5.88 0.80
C ASN A 187 20.57 6.46 1.46
N ARG A 188 19.92 5.67 2.32
CA ARG A 188 18.72 6.05 3.06
C ARG A 188 18.82 5.73 4.53
N GLY A 189 18.22 6.61 5.32
CA GLY A 189 17.95 6.38 6.73
C GLY A 189 16.46 6.12 6.93
N LEU A 190 16.09 5.84 8.17
CA LEU A 190 14.69 5.66 8.53
C LEU A 190 13.94 6.98 8.38
N MET A 191 12.79 6.93 7.70
CA MET A 191 11.83 8.01 7.53
C MET A 191 11.52 8.67 8.90
N THR A 192 11.40 9.99 8.90
CA THR A 192 11.03 10.69 10.13
C THR A 192 9.58 10.36 10.50
N PRO A 193 9.21 10.39 11.80
CA PRO A 193 7.83 10.15 12.20
C PRO A 193 6.83 11.12 11.58
N LEU A 194 7.23 12.39 11.41
CA LEU A 194 6.36 13.43 10.86
C LEU A 194 6.09 13.18 9.38
N ASP A 195 7.13 12.90 8.60
CA ASP A 195 6.98 12.64 7.16
C ASP A 195 6.19 11.35 6.91
N ALA A 196 6.45 10.30 7.68
CA ALA A 196 5.71 9.04 7.56
C ALA A 196 4.21 9.22 7.77
N ARG A 197 3.83 9.94 8.84
CA ARG A 197 2.42 10.26 9.14
C ARG A 197 1.82 11.15 8.07
N TYR A 198 2.56 12.16 7.62
CA TYR A 198 2.09 13.07 6.59
C TYR A 198 1.78 12.34 5.28
N ASN A 199 2.73 11.54 4.77
CA ASN A 199 2.55 10.77 3.53
C ASN A 199 1.35 9.82 3.64
N PHE A 200 1.25 9.10 4.77
CA PHE A 200 0.16 8.16 4.99
C PHE A 200 -1.20 8.86 5.07
N GLN A 201 -1.30 10.00 5.79
CA GLN A 201 -2.50 10.83 5.82
C GLN A 201 -2.91 11.31 4.44
N GLN A 202 -1.95 11.76 3.61
CA GLN A 202 -2.25 12.18 2.23
C GLN A 202 -2.84 11.03 1.41
N THR A 203 -2.31 9.81 1.55
CA THR A 203 -2.88 8.64 0.90
C THR A 203 -4.33 8.39 1.35
N LEU A 204 -4.59 8.43 2.66
CA LEU A 204 -5.95 8.24 3.18
C LEU A 204 -6.92 9.33 2.69
N MET A 205 -6.46 10.58 2.60
CA MET A 205 -7.25 11.71 2.08
C MET A 205 -7.55 11.56 0.59
N ASN A 206 -6.55 11.22 -0.22
CA ASN A 206 -6.73 10.99 -1.66
C ASN A 206 -7.71 9.84 -1.91
N HIS A 207 -7.63 8.78 -1.11
CA HIS A 207 -8.58 7.68 -1.18
C HIS A 207 -10.01 8.13 -0.81
N MET A 208 -10.18 8.87 0.29
CA MET A 208 -11.48 9.43 0.67
C MET A 208 -12.06 10.33 -0.42
N GLU A 209 -11.25 11.21 -1.01
CA GLU A 209 -11.67 12.10 -2.09
C GLU A 209 -12.11 11.31 -3.32
N TYR A 210 -11.34 10.28 -3.69
CA TYR A 210 -11.71 9.37 -4.78
C TYR A 210 -13.04 8.67 -4.51
N MET A 211 -13.22 8.08 -3.32
CA MET A 211 -14.46 7.39 -2.95
C MET A 211 -15.66 8.34 -2.93
N HIS A 212 -15.47 9.57 -2.44
CA HIS A 212 -16.50 10.59 -2.46
C HIS A 212 -16.84 11.06 -3.90
N SER A 213 -15.85 11.09 -4.80
CA SER A 213 -16.06 11.48 -6.20
C SER A 213 -16.91 10.46 -6.97
N ILE A 214 -16.75 9.16 -6.69
CA ILE A 214 -17.49 8.07 -7.36
C ILE A 214 -18.80 7.75 -6.66
N ASN A 215 -18.89 8.01 -5.35
CA ASN A 215 -20.09 7.85 -4.56
C ASN A 215 -20.20 8.98 -3.52
N PRO A 216 -20.87 10.10 -3.86
CA PRO A 216 -21.04 11.22 -2.94
C PRO A 216 -21.81 10.91 -1.66
N SER A 217 -22.54 9.77 -1.63
CA SER A 217 -23.24 9.28 -0.45
C SER A 217 -22.38 8.40 0.46
N TRP A 218 -21.20 7.99 -0.01
CA TRP A 218 -20.22 7.31 0.82
C TRP A 218 -19.73 8.27 1.90
N THR A 219 -19.78 7.80 3.14
CA THR A 219 -19.19 8.48 4.29
C THR A 219 -18.07 7.60 4.81
N PRO A 220 -16.88 8.17 5.10
CA PRO A 220 -15.81 7.38 5.70
C PRO A 220 -16.31 6.81 7.05
N PRO A 221 -15.89 5.58 7.42
CA PRO A 221 -16.16 5.03 8.74
C PRO A 221 -15.74 6.07 9.79
N GLN A 222 -16.71 6.59 10.56
CA GLN A 222 -16.49 7.78 11.37
C GLN A 222 -15.32 7.54 12.30
N PRO A 223 -14.25 8.30 12.10
CA PRO A 223 -13.21 8.40 13.07
C PRO A 223 -13.72 8.92 14.40
N GLY A 224 -13.31 8.33 15.52
CA GLY A 224 -13.28 9.12 16.74
C GLY A 224 -12.35 10.32 16.53
N ASN A 225 -12.89 11.50 16.24
CA ASN A 225 -12.18 12.78 16.09
C ASN A 225 -10.99 12.84 15.10
N LYS A 226 -11.05 12.20 13.92
CA LYS A 226 -10.05 12.48 12.86
C LYS A 226 -10.28 13.88 12.28
N MET A 227 -9.18 14.60 12.04
CA MET A 227 -9.06 15.98 11.52
C MET A 227 -9.02 17.14 12.54
N SER A 228 -8.72 16.93 13.83
CA SER A 228 -8.48 18.06 14.75
C SER A 228 -7.05 18.63 14.70
N GLY A 229 -6.15 18.08 13.88
CA GLY A 229 -4.70 18.31 14.04
C GLY A 229 -4.03 19.34 13.14
N MET A 230 -4.64 19.81 12.04
CA MET A 230 -3.94 20.69 11.10
C MET A 230 -4.84 21.83 10.61
N SER A 231 -4.69 23.00 11.24
CA SER A 231 -4.95 24.25 10.55
C SER A 231 -3.96 24.37 9.39
N GLN A 232 -4.47 24.50 8.16
CA GLN A 232 -3.66 24.90 7.01
C GLN A 232 -3.05 26.28 7.31
N ASP A 233 -1.76 26.33 7.63
CA ASP A 233 -1.01 27.57 7.47
C ASP A 233 -0.68 27.72 5.98
N THR A 234 -1.46 28.57 5.31
CA THR A 234 -1.27 28.94 3.91
C THR A 234 -0.15 29.95 3.69
N SER A 235 0.85 30.05 4.57
CA SER A 235 1.99 30.93 4.38
C SER A 235 3.29 30.13 4.27
N GLY A 236 3.63 29.77 3.03
CA GLY A 236 4.94 29.25 2.70
C GLY A 236 6.04 30.24 3.09
N SER A 237 6.75 29.95 4.19
CA SER A 237 8.13 30.32 4.49
C SER A 237 8.56 29.70 5.83
N PRO A 238 9.74 29.04 5.93
CA PRO A 238 10.25 28.60 7.22
C PRO A 238 10.78 29.81 8.01
N VAL A 239 10.09 30.16 9.10
CA VAL A 239 10.64 31.09 10.10
C VAL A 239 11.43 30.27 11.11
N TYR A 240 12.75 30.28 10.98
CA TYR A 240 13.66 29.83 12.05
C TYR A 240 13.55 30.81 13.23
N GLY A 241 12.77 30.43 14.24
CA GLY A 241 12.80 31.08 15.54
C GLY A 241 14.10 30.74 16.26
N GLN A 242 15.05 31.67 16.25
CA GLN A 242 16.13 31.70 17.22
C GLN A 242 15.52 31.88 18.62
N ASP A 243 15.74 30.94 19.53
CA ASP A 243 15.68 31.26 20.95
C ASP A 243 17.06 31.06 21.57
N GLY A 244 17.76 32.20 21.69
CA GLY A 244 18.89 32.35 22.57
C GLY A 244 18.37 32.71 23.97
N GLY A 245 18.41 31.76 24.88
CA GLY A 245 18.08 31.96 26.30
C GLY A 245 19.18 31.43 27.21
N HIS A 246 20.19 32.27 27.47
CA HIS A 246 21.28 32.00 28.40
C HIS A 246 20.85 32.33 29.85
N LYS A 247 21.27 31.46 30.79
CA LYS A 247 21.58 31.68 32.23
C LYS A 247 20.43 31.52 33.25
N ASN A 248 20.61 30.54 34.14
CA ASN A 248 21.32 30.77 35.42
C ASN A 248 22.41 29.71 35.61
#